data_AF-A0A956A647-F1
#
_entry.id   AF-A0A956A647-F1
#
_cell.length_a   1.000
_cell.length_b   1.000
_cell.length_c   1.000
_cell.angle_alpha   90.00
_cell.angle_beta   90.00
_cell.angle_gamma   90.00
#
_symmetry.space_group_name_H-M   'P 1'
#
loop_
_entity.id
_entity.type
_entity.pdbx_description
1 polymer ?
#
loop_
_entity_poly.entity_id
_entity_poly.type
_entity_poly.pdbx_seq_one_letter_code
_entity_poly.pdbx_strand_id
1 'polypeptide(L)'
;MMRPLSTLLTLSTMTLATLVVTPLSAAPPRTSHDDATWSSPRLDDDDDDGGSEVKPCSRSDFKSDLVKKACADGGQKAAKKAMKAFVKEAKTQLDEKLVCKDCHTKLSGDYPLTDDGLKKLQDLEAKLAAKKAAPKQLSPGEATTLLQFMGVTAR
;
A
#
# COMPACT_ATOMS: atom_id res chain seq x y z
N MET A 1 16.89 -24.02 43.94
CA MET A 1 17.17 -22.64 44.41
C MET A 1 16.36 -21.70 43.56
N MET A 2 15.24 -21.21 44.11
CA MET A 2 14.25 -20.37 43.45
C MET A 2 14.74 -18.92 43.39
N ARG A 3 14.57 -18.26 42.23
CA ARG A 3 14.71 -16.80 42.11
C ARG A 3 13.31 -16.17 41.98
N PRO A 4 13.00 -15.11 42.73
CA PRO A 4 11.65 -14.57 42.83
C PRO A 4 11.27 -13.72 41.62
N LEU A 5 9.98 -13.83 41.27
CA LEU A 5 9.21 -12.92 40.42
C LEU A 5 9.33 -11.49 40.97
N SER A 6 9.81 -10.56 40.14
CA SER A 6 9.59 -9.12 40.33
C SER A 6 8.64 -8.62 39.27
N THR A 7 7.36 -8.63 39.63
CA THR A 7 6.25 -7.91 39.02
C THR A 7 6.47 -6.41 39.22
N LEU A 8 6.82 -5.68 38.17
CA LEU A 8 6.67 -4.22 38.13
C LEU A 8 5.54 -3.88 37.17
N LEU A 9 4.36 -3.74 37.77
CA LEU A 9 3.12 -3.30 37.17
C LEU A 9 3.15 -1.77 37.06
N THR A 10 3.62 -1.23 35.93
CA THR A 10 3.51 0.20 35.66
C THR A 10 2.13 0.50 35.06
N LEU A 11 1.22 0.96 35.91
CA LEU A 11 -0.04 1.60 35.52
C LEU A 11 0.30 2.88 34.73
N SER A 12 0.20 2.81 33.40
CA SER A 12 0.22 4.00 32.55
C SER A 12 -1.19 4.60 32.53
N THR A 13 -1.31 5.80 33.08
CA THR A 13 -2.54 6.56 33.22
C THR A 13 -3.10 6.93 31.84
N MET A 14 -4.36 6.56 31.59
CA MET A 14 -5.11 6.97 30.42
C MET A 14 -5.42 8.46 30.49
N THR A 15 -4.75 9.25 29.66
CA THR A 15 -5.12 10.65 29.41
C THR A 15 -6.36 10.67 28.52
N LEU A 16 -7.49 11.05 29.13
CA LEU A 16 -8.77 11.30 28.46
C LEU A 16 -8.63 12.52 27.53
N ALA A 17 -8.57 12.30 26.22
CA ALA A 17 -8.62 13.38 25.24
C ALA A 17 -10.07 13.83 25.05
N THR A 18 -10.37 15.04 25.52
CA THR A 18 -11.63 15.74 25.30
C THR A 18 -11.85 16.00 23.81
N LEU A 19 -12.89 15.37 23.24
CA LEU A 19 -13.45 15.68 21.94
C LEU A 19 -14.05 17.09 21.96
N VAL A 20 -13.34 18.05 21.36
CA VAL A 20 -13.95 19.32 20.93
C VAL A 20 -14.75 19.06 19.66
N VAL A 21 -16.07 19.11 19.80
CA VAL A 21 -17.02 19.15 18.67
C VAL A 21 -16.89 20.52 18.01
N THR A 22 -16.27 20.57 16.83
CA THR A 22 -16.29 21.76 15.97
C THR A 22 -17.58 21.78 15.13
N PRO A 23 -18.23 22.95 14.99
CA PRO A 23 -19.43 23.08 14.17
C PRO A 23 -19.10 22.95 12.68
N LEU A 24 -20.00 22.26 11.98
CA LEU A 24 -20.03 22.04 10.54
C LEU A 24 -20.15 23.38 9.80
N SER A 25 -19.01 23.98 9.46
CA SER A 25 -18.95 25.14 8.57
C SER A 25 -18.98 24.66 7.12
N ALA A 26 -19.97 25.15 6.38
CA ALA A 26 -20.17 24.91 4.95
C ALA A 26 -18.88 25.18 4.15
N ALA A 27 -18.49 24.19 3.34
CA ALA A 27 -17.34 24.30 2.45
C ALA A 27 -17.68 25.16 1.21
N PRO A 28 -16.82 26.13 0.82
CA PRO A 28 -16.90 26.76 -0.49
C PRO A 28 -16.48 25.78 -1.61
N PRO A 29 -16.90 26.01 -2.87
CA PRO A 29 -16.50 25.18 -4.00
C PRO A 29 -14.97 25.21 -4.15
N ARG A 30 -14.35 24.02 -4.07
CA ARG A 30 -12.91 23.84 -4.33
C ARG A 30 -12.64 24.11 -5.80
N THR A 31 -11.99 25.24 -6.08
CA THR A 31 -11.27 25.45 -7.32
C THR A 31 -10.10 24.48 -7.42
N SER A 32 -9.93 23.99 -8.64
CA SER A 32 -8.83 23.16 -9.15
C SER A 32 -7.46 23.59 -8.64
N HIS A 33 -6.66 22.61 -8.24
CA HIS A 33 -5.21 22.74 -8.19
C HIS A 33 -4.65 22.29 -9.54
N ASP A 34 -4.00 23.22 -10.22
CA ASP A 34 -3.11 22.97 -11.34
C ASP A 34 -1.68 22.71 -10.84
N ASP A 35 -1.04 21.76 -11.51
CA ASP A 35 0.39 21.54 -11.73
C ASP A 35 1.41 21.56 -10.58
N ALA A 36 1.72 20.34 -10.10
CA ALA A 36 3.11 19.91 -9.95
C ALA A 36 3.27 18.56 -10.67
N THR A 37 3.85 18.64 -11.85
CA THR A 37 4.14 17.57 -12.80
C THR A 37 5.01 16.47 -12.19
N TRP A 38 4.41 15.53 -11.47
CA TRP A 38 4.85 14.14 -11.58
C TRP A 38 4.07 13.57 -12.75
N SER A 39 4.77 13.37 -13.87
CA SER A 39 4.31 12.56 -14.99
C SER A 39 4.09 11.13 -14.49
N SER A 40 3.02 10.93 -13.74
CA SER A 40 2.32 9.66 -13.73
C SER A 40 2.04 9.41 -15.20
N PRO A 41 2.49 8.30 -15.80
CA PRO A 41 1.98 7.95 -17.11
C PRO A 41 0.47 7.99 -16.94
N ARG A 42 -0.15 8.89 -17.73
CA ARG A 42 -1.58 8.90 -17.95
C ARG A 42 -1.93 7.43 -18.10
N LEU A 43 -2.72 6.94 -17.15
CA LEU A 43 -3.51 5.77 -17.46
C LEU A 43 -4.35 6.29 -18.63
N ASP A 44 -3.88 6.01 -19.84
CA ASP A 44 -4.71 6.10 -21.02
C ASP A 44 -5.85 5.13 -20.74
N ASP A 45 -6.89 5.73 -20.16
CA ASP A 45 -8.22 5.23 -19.85
C ASP A 45 -8.94 4.97 -21.19
N ASP A 46 -8.37 4.10 -22.03
CA ASP A 46 -8.96 3.57 -23.27
C ASP A 46 -9.26 2.07 -23.09
N ASP A 47 -10.00 1.73 -22.04
CA ASP A 47 -10.78 0.49 -21.95
C ASP A 47 -12.21 0.88 -21.54
N ASP A 48 -12.89 1.56 -22.47
CA ASP A 48 -14.34 1.72 -22.53
C ASP A 48 -14.99 0.33 -22.64
N ASP A 49 -15.33 -0.28 -21.50
CA ASP A 49 -16.26 -1.41 -21.43
C ASP A 49 -17.45 -0.96 -20.58
N GLY A 50 -18.36 -0.29 -21.29
CA GLY A 50 -19.50 0.44 -20.77
C GLY A 50 -20.33 -0.34 -19.75
N GLY A 51 -20.75 0.37 -18.69
CA GLY A 51 -21.96 0.05 -17.94
C GLY A 51 -22.04 -1.32 -17.25
N SER A 52 -20.93 -2.04 -17.05
CA SER A 52 -20.98 -3.35 -16.40
C SER A 52 -21.34 -3.21 -14.91
N GLU A 53 -22.51 -3.74 -14.55
CA GLU A 53 -22.94 -4.06 -13.18
C GLU A 53 -21.76 -4.56 -12.34
N VAL A 54 -21.79 -4.22 -11.04
CA VAL A 54 -20.81 -4.70 -10.05
C VAL A 54 -20.91 -6.22 -9.99
N LYS A 55 -20.16 -6.90 -10.88
CA LYS A 55 -20.10 -8.35 -10.88
C LYS A 55 -19.39 -8.78 -9.61
N PRO A 56 -20.01 -9.62 -8.78
CA PRO A 56 -19.32 -10.21 -7.64
C PRO A 56 -18.09 -10.94 -8.17
N CYS A 57 -17.04 -11.02 -7.35
CA CYS A 57 -15.91 -11.82 -7.79
C CYS A 57 -16.34 -13.26 -7.94
N SER A 58 -15.95 -13.88 -9.06
CA SER A 58 -16.34 -15.27 -9.36
C SER A 58 -15.76 -16.27 -8.36
N ARG A 59 -14.73 -15.87 -7.62
CA ARG A 59 -14.04 -16.69 -6.63
C ARG A 59 -14.47 -16.27 -5.22
N SER A 60 -14.86 -17.26 -4.43
CA SER A 60 -15.22 -17.14 -3.01
C SER A 60 -13.99 -17.19 -2.10
N ASP A 61 -12.96 -17.92 -2.51
CA ASP A 61 -11.78 -18.18 -1.70
C ASP A 61 -10.63 -17.23 -2.07
N PHE A 62 -10.43 -16.24 -1.22
CA PHE A 62 -9.34 -15.28 -1.34
C PHE A 62 -8.18 -15.68 -0.44
N LYS A 63 -7.03 -15.93 -1.06
CA LYS A 63 -5.78 -16.22 -0.35
C LYS A 63 -4.95 -14.96 -0.03
N SER A 64 -5.44 -13.78 -0.41
CA SER A 64 -4.84 -12.48 -0.06
C SER A 64 -5.90 -11.52 0.47
N ASP A 65 -5.56 -10.78 1.52
CA ASP A 65 -6.46 -9.81 2.14
C ASP A 65 -6.72 -8.61 1.23
N LEU A 66 -5.74 -8.23 0.39
CA LEU A 66 -5.85 -7.14 -0.56
C LEU A 66 -7.00 -7.38 -1.55
N VAL A 67 -7.04 -8.58 -2.15
CA VAL A 67 -8.07 -8.92 -3.13
C VAL A 67 -9.40 -9.17 -2.43
N LYS A 68 -9.40 -9.77 -1.23
CA LYS A 68 -10.60 -10.01 -0.44
C LYS A 68 -11.34 -8.71 -0.12
N LYS A 69 -10.63 -7.71 0.41
CA LYS A 69 -11.22 -6.40 0.76
C LYS A 69 -11.74 -5.69 -0.48
N ALA A 70 -10.89 -5.57 -1.51
CA ALA A 70 -11.28 -4.92 -2.75
C ALA A 70 -12.48 -5.60 -3.43
N CYS A 71 -12.56 -6.92 -3.35
CA CYS A 71 -13.71 -7.66 -3.85
C CYS A 71 -14.99 -7.35 -3.06
N ALA A 72 -14.91 -7.34 -1.73
CA ALA A 72 -16.05 -7.01 -0.88
C ALA A 72 -16.56 -5.57 -1.13
N ASP A 73 -15.65 -4.64 -1.40
CA ASP A 73 -15.98 -3.22 -1.57
C ASP A 73 -16.57 -2.88 -2.94
N GLY A 74 -16.17 -3.58 -4.00
CA GLY A 74 -16.55 -3.20 -5.38
C GLY A 74 -16.46 -4.32 -6.40
N GLY A 75 -16.55 -5.57 -5.95
CA GLY A 75 -16.57 -6.75 -6.80
C GLY A 75 -15.31 -6.96 -7.62
N GLN A 76 -15.46 -7.66 -8.74
CA GLN A 76 -14.36 -8.06 -9.61
C GLN A 76 -13.56 -6.86 -10.17
N LYS A 77 -14.24 -5.73 -10.45
CA LYS A 77 -13.60 -4.52 -10.98
C LYS A 77 -12.68 -3.88 -9.94
N ALA A 78 -13.13 -3.74 -8.70
CA ALA A 78 -12.31 -3.20 -7.62
C ALA A 78 -11.14 -4.14 -7.29
N ALA A 79 -11.38 -5.45 -7.24
CA ALA A 79 -10.32 -6.45 -7.10
C ALA A 79 -9.24 -6.34 -8.19
N LYS A 80 -9.64 -6.21 -9.46
CA LYS A 80 -8.71 -6.01 -10.59
C LYS A 80 -7.92 -4.70 -10.46
N LYS A 81 -8.59 -3.61 -10.04
CA LYS A 81 -7.93 -2.30 -9.82
C LYS A 81 -6.90 -2.37 -8.69
N ALA A 82 -7.25 -2.98 -7.56
CA ALA A 82 -6.34 -3.16 -6.44
C ALA A 82 -5.11 -4.00 -6.83
N MET A 83 -5.31 -5.10 -7.57
CA MET A 83 -4.20 -5.92 -8.05
C MET A 83 -3.32 -5.19 -9.06
N LYS A 84 -3.89 -4.44 -10.01
CA LYS A 84 -3.11 -3.60 -10.94
C LYS A 84 -2.26 -2.56 -10.19
N ALA A 85 -2.84 -1.92 -9.17
CA ALA A 85 -2.13 -0.95 -8.33
C ALA A 85 -0.96 -1.62 -7.57
N PHE A 86 -1.20 -2.79 -6.99
CA PHE A 86 -0.16 -3.57 -6.31
C PHE A 86 0.99 -3.93 -7.25
N VAL A 87 0.70 -4.45 -8.45
CA VAL A 87 1.74 -4.82 -9.43
C VAL A 87 2.51 -3.57 -9.90
N LYS A 88 1.84 -2.44 -10.10
CA LYS A 88 2.51 -1.18 -10.43
C LYS A 88 3.44 -0.73 -9.30
N GLU A 89 2.98 -0.81 -8.06
CA GLU A 89 3.80 -0.49 -6.90
C GLU A 89 5.01 -1.42 -6.79
N ALA A 90 4.82 -2.73 -6.92
CA ALA A 90 5.90 -3.71 -6.91
C ALA A 90 6.93 -3.44 -8.03
N LYS A 91 6.48 -3.10 -9.24
CA LYS A 91 7.36 -2.72 -10.36
C LYS A 91 8.20 -1.49 -10.03
N THR A 92 7.57 -0.44 -9.51
CA THR A 92 8.23 0.84 -9.22
C THR A 92 9.15 0.75 -8.01
N GLN A 93 8.79 -0.07 -7.01
CA GLN A 93 9.51 -0.14 -5.74
C GLN A 93 10.54 -1.27 -5.70
N LEU A 94 10.36 -2.36 -6.42
CA LEU A 94 11.25 -3.52 -6.34
C LEU A 94 12.00 -3.78 -7.65
N ASP A 95 11.78 -2.95 -8.68
CA ASP A 95 12.34 -3.12 -10.02
C ASP A 95 12.01 -4.49 -10.67
N GLU A 96 10.92 -5.12 -10.23
CA GLU A 96 10.46 -6.44 -10.68
C GLU A 96 9.64 -6.33 -11.99
N LYS A 97 9.90 -7.19 -12.98
CA LYS A 97 9.19 -7.18 -14.28
C LYS A 97 7.97 -8.10 -14.28
N LEU A 98 6.98 -7.80 -13.43
CA LEU A 98 5.78 -8.62 -13.30
C LEU A 98 4.78 -8.45 -14.45
N VAL A 99 4.28 -9.55 -15.00
CA VAL A 99 3.13 -9.57 -15.91
C VAL A 99 1.98 -10.37 -15.30
N CYS A 100 0.74 -10.08 -15.70
CA CYS A 100 -0.44 -10.75 -15.13
C CYS A 100 -0.38 -12.28 -15.27
N LYS A 101 0.31 -12.77 -16.31
CA LYS A 101 0.54 -14.20 -16.57
C LYS A 101 1.52 -14.88 -15.61
N ASP A 102 2.34 -14.11 -14.89
CA ASP A 102 3.28 -14.69 -13.92
C ASP A 102 2.57 -15.21 -12.67
N CYS A 103 1.40 -14.65 -12.38
CA CYS A 103 0.55 -15.02 -11.25
C CYS A 103 -0.70 -15.80 -11.67
N HIS A 104 -1.18 -15.63 -12.90
CA HIS A 104 -2.42 -16.23 -13.38
C HIS A 104 -2.22 -17.11 -14.61
N THR A 105 -2.84 -18.29 -14.61
CA THR A 105 -2.85 -19.18 -15.79
C THR A 105 -3.78 -18.65 -16.88
N LYS A 106 -4.83 -17.91 -16.50
CA LYS A 106 -5.79 -17.27 -17.42
C LYS A 106 -6.19 -15.88 -16.92
N LEU A 107 -6.40 -14.95 -17.85
CA LEU A 107 -6.77 -13.55 -17.56
C LEU A 107 -8.27 -13.26 -17.77
N SER A 108 -9.07 -14.31 -17.92
CA SER A 108 -10.51 -14.26 -18.11
C SER A 108 -11.21 -15.17 -17.10
N GLY A 109 -12.50 -14.87 -16.82
CA GLY A 109 -13.32 -15.62 -15.87
C GLY A 109 -12.81 -15.49 -14.44
N ASP A 110 -12.39 -16.62 -13.86
CA ASP A 110 -12.10 -16.75 -12.43
C ASP A 110 -10.68 -16.33 -12.03
N TYR A 111 -9.85 -15.93 -13.01
CA TYR A 111 -8.43 -15.59 -12.80
C TYR A 111 -7.68 -16.65 -11.97
N PRO A 112 -7.66 -17.91 -12.42
CA PRO A 112 -6.96 -18.99 -11.74
C PRO A 112 -5.50 -18.62 -11.53
N LEU A 113 -5.00 -18.84 -10.30
CA LEU A 113 -3.59 -18.64 -9.98
C LEU A 113 -2.74 -19.74 -10.61
N THR A 114 -1.50 -19.42 -10.95
CA THR A 114 -0.45 -20.42 -11.18
C THR A 114 -0.09 -21.09 -9.85
N ASP A 115 0.58 -22.25 -9.91
CA ASP A 115 1.00 -22.97 -8.71
C ASP A 115 1.87 -22.10 -7.78
N ASP A 116 2.73 -21.26 -8.37
CA ASP A 116 3.59 -20.32 -7.65
C ASP A 116 2.97 -18.92 -7.47
N GLY A 117 1.80 -18.66 -8.06
CA GLY A 117 1.25 -17.31 -8.16
C GLY A 117 0.96 -16.68 -6.79
N LEU A 118 0.50 -17.50 -5.84
CA LEU A 118 0.27 -17.05 -4.46
C LEU A 118 1.58 -16.76 -3.73
N LYS A 119 2.56 -17.65 -3.86
CA LYS A 119 3.86 -17.49 -3.20
C LYS A 119 4.54 -16.21 -3.68
N LYS A 120 4.53 -15.96 -4.99
CA LYS A 120 5.04 -14.71 -5.57
C LYS A 120 4.33 -13.49 -5.00
N LEU A 121 3.00 -13.53 -4.86
CA LEU A 121 2.25 -12.42 -4.27
C LEU A 121 2.71 -12.13 -2.84
N GLN A 122 2.81 -13.16 -1.99
CA GLN A 122 3.26 -13.03 -0.60
C GLN A 122 4.70 -12.53 -0.49
N ASP A 123 5.60 -13.03 -1.35
CA ASP A 123 6.99 -12.58 -1.38
C ASP A 123 7.09 -11.10 -1.75
N LEU A 124 6.28 -10.64 -2.71
CA LEU A 124 6.22 -9.24 -3.11
C LEU A 124 5.58 -8.35 -2.03
N GLU A 125 4.54 -8.82 -1.35
CA GLU A 125 3.95 -8.13 -0.21
C GLU A 125 4.98 -7.96 0.91
N ALA A 126 5.74 -9.00 1.23
CA ALA A 126 6.81 -8.95 2.22
C ALA A 126 7.93 -7.99 1.81
N LYS A 127 8.40 -8.04 0.55
CA LYS A 127 9.42 -7.13 0.01
C LYS A 127 8.93 -5.67 0.03
N LEU A 128 7.69 -5.41 -0.36
CA LEU A 128 7.10 -4.07 -0.32
C LEU A 128 6.95 -3.56 1.12
N ALA A 129 6.50 -4.41 2.05
CA ALA A 129 6.42 -4.06 3.46
C ALA A 129 7.80 -3.75 4.04
N ALA A 130 8.81 -4.57 3.74
CA ALA A 130 10.20 -4.33 4.15
C ALA A 130 10.74 -3.01 3.60
N LYS A 131 10.45 -2.68 2.33
CA LYS A 131 10.88 -1.40 1.73
C LYS A 131 10.15 -0.20 2.33
N LYS A 132 8.87 -0.34 2.69
CA LYS A 132 8.09 0.70 3.39
C LYS A 132 8.54 0.90 4.83
N ALA A 133 8.98 -0.17 5.50
CA ALA A 133 9.48 -0.15 6.86
C ALA A 133 10.95 0.28 6.95
N ALA A 134 11.71 0.18 5.86
CA ALA A 134 13.07 0.70 5.80
C ALA A 134 13.03 2.20 6.13
N PRO A 135 13.78 2.68 7.15
CA PRO A 135 13.87 4.10 7.42
C PRO A 135 14.32 4.76 6.13
N LYS A 136 13.66 5.86 5.72
CA LYS A 136 14.10 6.71 4.61
C LYS A 136 15.60 6.86 4.75
N GLN A 137 16.36 6.17 3.91
CA GLN A 137 17.81 6.34 3.89
C GLN A 137 17.99 7.81 3.57
N LEU A 138 18.45 8.60 4.56
CA LEU A 138 18.79 9.99 4.32
C LEU A 138 19.67 9.99 3.09
N SER A 139 19.30 10.80 2.10
CA SER A 139 20.09 10.86 0.89
C SER A 139 21.54 11.20 1.28
N PRO A 140 22.55 10.76 0.51
CA PRO A 140 23.95 11.05 0.84
C PRO A 140 24.20 12.54 1.10
N GLY A 141 23.44 13.43 0.45
CA GLY A 141 23.52 14.88 0.68
C GLY A 141 22.93 15.37 2.00
N GLU A 142 21.89 14.71 2.52
CA GLU A 142 21.30 15.06 3.83
C GLU A 142 22.17 14.57 4.98
N ALA A 143 22.82 13.40 4.82
CA ALA A 143 23.79 12.91 5.80
C ALA A 143 25.02 13.84 5.90
N THR A 144 25.55 14.32 4.77
CA THR A 144 26.65 15.28 4.75
C THR A 144 26.26 16.61 5.40
N THR A 145 25.05 17.11 5.14
CA THR A 145 24.58 18.38 5.75
C THR A 145 24.46 18.26 7.27
N LEU A 146 23.97 17.13 7.78
CA LEU A 146 23.89 16.89 9.22
C LEU A 146 25.29 16.81 9.87
N LEU A 147 26.23 16.13 9.22
CA LEU A 147 27.64 16.05 9.66
C LEU A 147 28.35 17.41 9.65
N GLN A 148 28.04 18.25 8.66
CA GLN A 148 28.55 19.62 8.57
C GLN A 148 27.97 20.54 9.65
N PHE A 149 26.68 20.40 9.96
CA PHE A 149 26.03 21.12 11.07
C PHE A 149 26.52 20.67 12.45
N MET A 150 26.93 19.40 12.60
CA MET A 150 27.50 18.88 13.84
C MET A 150 28.99 19.23 14.03
N GLY A 151 29.59 20.01 13.13
CA GLY A 151 30.98 20.46 13.25
C GLY A 151 32.02 19.34 13.16
N VAL A 152 31.64 18.15 12.70
CA VAL A 152 32.56 17.03 12.45
C VAL A 152 33.15 17.21 11.06
N THR A 153 34.14 18.10 10.95
CA THR A 153 34.98 18.14 9.75
C THR A 153 35.88 16.90 9.77
N ALA A 154 35.66 15.98 8.82
CA ALA A 154 36.57 14.87 8.57
C ALA A 154 37.98 15.44 8.33
N ARG A 155 38.93 15.00 9.15
CA ARG A 155 40.31 15.46 9.17
C ARG A 155 41.21 14.37 8.66
#